data_AF-A0A7S3MTI5-F1
#
_entry.id   AF-A0A7S3MTI5-F1
#
_cell.length_a   1.000
_cell.length_b   1.000
_cell.length_c   1.000
_cell.angle_alpha   90.00
_cell.angle_beta   90.00
_cell.angle_gamma   90.00
#
_symmetry.space_group_name_H-M   'P 1'
#
loop_
_entity.id
_entity.type
_entity.pdbx_description
1 polymer ?
#
loop_
_entity_poly.entity_id
_entity_poly.type
_entity_poly.pdbx_seq_one_letter_code
_entity_poly.pdbx_strand_id
1 'polypeptide(L)'
;MKGSPFARFMIDSIVEWENLLMRTQENLDLWLKVQSVWLYLEPVFSSEDIINQMPVEGSKFKEVNIAWHNLMNRINDNPAALTVVEIEELGQILKTANEKLERVQKGLNDYLESKRGLFPRFYFLSNDELLEILSETKEPLRVQPHLKKCFEGISTLKFDDEKKIHGMYSIEGEFVPYTRVIDPIASKGQVEDWLVQVEEVMLKSVKQVVEQSYQDYMKKSRDKWSIAWQGQAILAVSKMFWTMQTEEAMKKSGLPGLQQYYDRLQNQLNETVAVVRTDINNLQRATLEALIVLDVHAKEVINTELIQQEICDPNDFAWLAQLRYYWEDNNVWVKIINCRLDYNYEYLGNSARLVITALTDRCYRTLCGAIYLNYGGAPEGPAGTGKTETVKDLAKALARYCIVFNCSDGLDYVIMGKFFKGLSCCGAWSCFDEFNR
;
A
#
# COMPACT_ATOMS: atom_id res chain seq x y z
N MET A 1 -4.49 48.09 -34.24
CA MET A 1 -5.11 49.42 -34.47
C MET A 1 -4.15 50.58 -34.22
N LYS A 2 -3.41 50.63 -33.10
CA LYS A 2 -2.48 51.74 -32.77
C LYS A 2 -1.36 52.03 -33.79
N GLY A 3 -0.95 51.05 -34.60
CA GLY A 3 0.05 51.23 -35.66
C GLY A 3 -0.47 51.89 -36.95
N SER A 4 -1.76 52.23 -37.02
CA SER A 4 -2.36 52.85 -38.21
C SER A 4 -2.27 54.38 -38.17
N PRO A 5 -1.99 55.06 -39.31
CA PRO A 5 -2.02 56.53 -39.40
C PRO A 5 -3.38 57.13 -39.00
N PHE A 6 -4.47 56.38 -39.20
CA PHE A 6 -5.84 56.79 -38.89
C PHE A 6 -6.21 56.61 -37.42
N ALA A 7 -5.38 55.93 -36.63
CA ALA A 7 -5.62 55.70 -35.20
C ALA A 7 -5.61 57.00 -34.38
N ARG A 8 -4.93 58.05 -34.87
CA ARG A 8 -4.89 59.37 -34.20
C ARG A 8 -6.28 59.98 -33.97
N PHE A 9 -7.26 59.68 -34.83
CA PHE A 9 -8.62 60.21 -34.73
C PHE A 9 -9.53 59.43 -33.76
N MET A 10 -9.12 58.23 -33.34
CA MET A 10 -9.90 57.34 -32.45
C MET A 10 -9.04 56.84 -31.27
N ILE A 11 -7.96 57.56 -30.93
CA ILE A 11 -6.97 57.08 -29.97
C ILE A 11 -7.60 56.85 -28.59
N ASP A 12 -8.51 57.72 -28.17
CA ASP A 12 -9.19 57.64 -26.88
C ASP A 12 -10.07 56.40 -26.80
N SER A 13 -10.89 56.13 -27.83
CA SER A 13 -11.71 54.92 -27.91
C SER A 13 -10.85 53.65 -27.98
N ILE A 14 -9.71 53.68 -28.69
CA ILE A 14 -8.79 52.55 -28.76
C ILE A 14 -8.19 52.25 -27.38
N VAL A 15 -7.81 53.27 -26.62
CA VAL A 15 -7.26 53.12 -25.26
C VAL A 15 -8.33 52.64 -24.28
N GLU A 16 -9.55 53.14 -24.38
CA GLU A 16 -10.68 52.70 -23.57
C GLU A 16 -10.98 51.21 -23.79
N TRP A 17 -11.07 50.77 -25.05
CA TRP A 17 -11.25 49.36 -25.39
C TRP A 17 -10.08 48.50 -24.94
N GLU A 18 -8.84 48.99 -25.07
CA GLU A 18 -7.66 48.25 -24.61
C GLU A 18 -7.70 48.05 -23.09
N ASN A 19 -8.01 49.09 -22.31
CA ASN A 19 -8.15 48.99 -20.86
C ASN A 19 -9.29 48.05 -20.45
N LEU A 20 -10.42 48.13 -21.16
CA LEU A 20 -11.56 47.24 -20.93
C LEU A 20 -11.18 45.77 -21.19
N LEU A 21 -10.50 45.49 -22.30
CA LEU A 21 -10.06 44.14 -22.67
C LEU A 21 -9.01 43.59 -21.69
N MET A 22 -8.03 44.41 -21.28
CA MET A 22 -7.02 44.01 -20.29
C MET A 22 -7.68 43.68 -18.94
N ARG A 23 -8.57 44.54 -18.44
CA ARG A 23 -9.33 44.29 -17.21
C ARG A 23 -10.19 43.03 -17.30
N THR A 24 -10.81 42.81 -18.47
CA THR A 24 -11.61 41.60 -18.73
C THR A 24 -10.75 40.35 -18.65
N GLN A 25 -9.58 40.36 -19.29
CA GLN A 25 -8.64 39.25 -19.25
C GLN A 25 -8.20 38.93 -17.81
N GLU A 26 -7.76 39.93 -17.04
CA GLU A 26 -7.34 39.75 -15.65
C GLU A 26 -8.46 39.16 -14.76
N ASN A 27 -9.69 39.64 -14.93
CA ASN A 27 -10.85 39.13 -14.20
C ASN A 27 -11.19 37.70 -14.60
N LEU A 28 -11.12 37.36 -15.88
CA LEU A 28 -11.39 35.99 -16.36
C LEU A 28 -10.34 35.00 -15.85
N ASP A 29 -9.06 35.37 -15.89
CA ASP A 29 -7.98 34.52 -15.38
C ASP A 29 -8.15 34.24 -13.87
N LEU A 30 -8.46 35.29 -13.09
CA LEU A 30 -8.76 35.14 -11.66
C LEU A 30 -10.03 34.32 -11.42
N TRP A 31 -11.08 34.55 -12.21
CA TRP A 31 -12.32 33.80 -12.10
C TRP A 31 -12.06 32.31 -12.28
N LEU A 32 -11.39 31.91 -13.37
CA LEU A 32 -11.12 30.51 -13.66
C LEU A 32 -10.32 29.85 -12.53
N LYS A 33 -9.36 30.58 -11.95
CA LYS A 33 -8.60 30.12 -10.78
C LYS A 33 -9.49 29.92 -9.55
N VAL A 34 -10.32 30.92 -9.21
CA VAL A 34 -11.25 30.84 -8.07
C VAL A 34 -12.25 29.70 -8.26
N GLN A 35 -12.83 29.56 -9.45
CA GLN A 35 -13.80 28.52 -9.78
C GLN A 35 -13.20 27.12 -9.62
N SER A 36 -12.00 26.89 -10.15
CA SER A 36 -11.31 25.60 -10.05
C SER A 36 -11.08 25.19 -8.59
N VAL A 37 -10.54 26.11 -7.77
CA VAL A 37 -10.28 25.85 -6.35
C VAL A 37 -11.57 25.71 -5.56
N TRP A 38 -12.58 26.52 -5.85
CA TRP A 38 -13.89 26.45 -5.18
C TRP A 38 -14.59 25.12 -5.45
N LEU A 39 -14.61 24.63 -6.70
CA LEU A 39 -15.21 23.34 -7.07
C LEU A 39 -14.56 22.15 -6.35
N TYR A 40 -13.24 22.22 -6.11
CA TYR A 40 -12.54 21.21 -5.33
C TYR A 40 -12.86 21.28 -3.83
N LEU A 41 -12.95 22.48 -3.26
CA LEU A 41 -13.13 22.68 -1.82
C LEU A 41 -14.59 22.58 -1.36
N GLU A 42 -15.57 22.86 -2.23
CA GLU A 42 -17.00 22.76 -1.92
C GLU A 42 -17.39 21.39 -1.35
N PRO A 43 -17.10 20.25 -2.02
CA PRO A 43 -17.46 18.94 -1.47
C PRO A 43 -16.73 18.66 -0.15
N VAL A 44 -15.48 19.10 -0.01
CA VAL A 44 -14.66 18.88 1.20
C VAL A 44 -15.25 19.60 2.41
N PHE A 45 -15.55 20.89 2.26
CA PHE A 45 -16.11 21.72 3.32
C PHE A 45 -17.64 21.64 3.42
N SER A 46 -18.28 20.75 2.66
CA SER A 46 -19.67 20.33 2.92
C SER A 46 -19.76 19.33 4.07
N SER A 47 -18.67 18.61 4.38
CA SER A 47 -18.60 17.68 5.51
C SER A 47 -18.48 18.43 6.83
N GLU A 48 -19.46 18.24 7.72
CA GLU A 48 -19.44 18.80 9.08
C GLU A 48 -18.22 18.32 9.87
N ASP A 49 -17.77 17.09 9.65
CA ASP A 49 -16.64 16.50 10.38
C ASP A 49 -15.32 17.20 10.01
N ILE A 50 -15.13 17.53 8.73
CA ILE A 50 -13.97 18.31 8.28
C ILE A 50 -14.05 19.75 8.82
N ILE A 51 -15.22 20.40 8.78
CA ILE A 51 -15.40 21.74 9.35
C ILE A 51 -15.08 21.77 10.84
N ASN A 52 -15.50 20.75 11.59
CA ASN A 52 -15.23 20.65 13.03
C ASN A 52 -13.73 20.49 13.33
N GLN A 53 -12.98 19.82 12.44
CA GLN A 53 -11.53 19.68 12.57
C GLN A 53 -10.76 20.92 12.06
N MET A 54 -11.36 21.70 11.15
CA MET A 54 -10.77 22.87 10.52
C MET A 54 -11.68 24.11 10.58
N PRO A 55 -12.03 24.63 11.78
CA PRO A 55 -13.06 25.66 11.93
C PRO A 55 -12.64 27.02 11.34
N VAL A 56 -11.35 27.34 11.37
CA VAL A 56 -10.82 28.62 10.86
C VAL A 56 -10.91 28.65 9.33
N GLU A 57 -10.49 27.57 8.67
CA GLU A 57 -10.55 27.41 7.23
C GLU A 57 -12.01 27.25 6.77
N GLY A 58 -12.84 26.50 7.49
CA GLY A 58 -14.26 26.34 7.21
C GLY A 58 -15.02 27.67 7.25
N SER A 59 -14.74 28.54 8.23
CA SER A 59 -15.33 29.89 8.29
C SER A 59 -14.94 30.74 7.07
N LYS A 60 -13.65 30.73 6.69
CA LYS A 60 -13.16 31.47 5.51
C LYS A 60 -13.78 30.95 4.22
N PHE A 61 -13.88 29.62 4.07
CA PHE A 61 -14.51 29.01 2.91
C PHE A 61 -15.99 29.40 2.82
N LYS A 62 -16.72 29.37 3.94
CA LYS A 62 -18.13 29.79 3.99
C LYS A 62 -18.34 31.24 3.54
N GLU A 63 -17.47 32.15 3.96
CA GLU A 63 -17.49 33.55 3.50
C GLU A 63 -17.29 33.64 1.98
N VAL A 64 -16.30 32.92 1.45
CA VAL A 64 -16.06 32.86 -0.01
C VAL A 64 -17.26 32.24 -0.72
N ASN A 65 -17.83 31.17 -0.18
CA ASN A 65 -18.95 30.45 -0.78
C ASN A 65 -20.17 31.34 -0.97
N ILE A 66 -20.52 32.13 0.06
CA ILE A 66 -21.63 33.09 0.00
C ILE A 66 -21.34 34.18 -1.05
N ALA A 67 -20.12 34.73 -1.04
CA ALA A 67 -19.72 35.76 -2.01
C ALA A 67 -19.73 35.23 -3.45
N TRP A 68 -19.26 34.00 -3.66
CA TRP A 68 -19.22 33.31 -4.94
C TRP A 68 -20.63 33.08 -5.49
N HIS A 69 -21.54 32.50 -4.71
CA HIS A 69 -22.93 32.30 -5.14
C HIS A 69 -23.65 33.62 -5.46
N ASN A 70 -23.48 34.65 -4.63
CA ASN A 70 -24.08 35.96 -4.89
C ASN A 70 -23.57 36.56 -6.21
N LEU A 71 -22.27 36.44 -6.49
CA LEU A 71 -21.66 36.88 -7.73
C LEU A 71 -22.18 36.08 -8.94
N MET A 72 -22.19 34.74 -8.85
CA MET A 72 -22.65 33.87 -9.93
C MET A 72 -24.14 34.09 -10.25
N ASN A 73 -25.00 34.29 -9.24
CA ASN A 73 -26.41 34.59 -9.45
C ASN A 73 -26.59 35.93 -10.18
N ARG A 74 -25.89 36.98 -9.74
CA ARG A 74 -25.93 38.30 -10.40
C ARG A 74 -25.49 38.23 -11.87
N ILE A 75 -24.52 37.39 -12.19
CA ILE A 75 -24.02 37.21 -13.54
C ILE A 75 -24.96 36.35 -14.38
N ASN A 76 -25.56 35.32 -13.78
CA ASN A 76 -26.60 34.52 -14.44
C ASN A 76 -27.83 35.35 -14.82
N ASP A 77 -28.19 36.35 -14.00
CA ASP A 77 -29.28 37.29 -14.31
C ASP A 77 -28.97 38.18 -15.53
N ASN A 78 -27.69 38.54 -15.75
CA ASN A 78 -27.25 39.39 -16.86
C ASN A 78 -25.93 38.86 -17.48
N PRO A 79 -25.99 37.83 -18.35
CA PRO A 79 -24.80 37.09 -18.79
C PRO A 79 -24.01 37.78 -19.91
N ALA A 80 -24.44 38.94 -20.39
CA ALA A 80 -23.75 39.65 -21.46
C ALA A 80 -22.36 40.11 -21.00
N ALA A 81 -21.31 39.75 -21.76
CA ALA A 81 -19.92 39.98 -21.37
C ALA A 81 -19.62 41.45 -21.01
N LEU A 82 -20.16 42.40 -21.78
CA LEU A 82 -19.99 43.83 -21.50
C LEU A 82 -20.64 44.24 -20.16
N THR A 83 -21.82 43.71 -19.85
CA THR A 83 -22.53 43.96 -18.59
C THR A 83 -21.80 43.35 -17.39
N VAL A 84 -21.18 42.18 -17.55
CA VAL A 84 -20.39 41.53 -16.50
C VAL A 84 -19.12 42.32 -16.18
N VAL A 85 -18.42 42.82 -17.21
CA VAL A 85 -17.17 43.59 -17.04
C VAL A 85 -17.43 44.96 -16.41
N GLU A 86 -18.61 45.53 -16.60
CA GLU A 86 -19.06 46.77 -15.98
C GLU A 86 -19.33 46.64 -14.46
N ILE A 87 -19.36 45.42 -13.90
CA ILE A 87 -19.47 45.23 -12.45
C ILE A 87 -18.20 45.77 -11.77
N GLU A 88 -18.31 46.93 -11.12
CA GLU A 88 -17.18 47.63 -10.48
C GLU A 88 -16.44 46.75 -9.46
N GLU A 89 -17.19 45.99 -8.65
CA GLU A 89 -16.64 45.17 -7.56
C GLU A 89 -16.08 43.81 -8.02
N LEU A 90 -16.29 43.39 -9.27
CA LEU A 90 -15.98 42.04 -9.76
C LEU A 90 -14.53 41.65 -9.46
N GLY A 91 -13.58 42.49 -9.86
CA GLY A 91 -12.15 42.22 -9.67
C GLY A 91 -11.75 42.17 -8.20
N GLN A 92 -12.36 43.01 -7.35
CA GLN A 92 -12.07 43.01 -5.92
C GLN A 92 -12.62 41.76 -5.22
N ILE A 93 -13.85 41.36 -5.55
CA ILE A 93 -14.47 40.13 -5.03
C ILE A 93 -13.64 38.91 -5.42
N LEU A 94 -13.23 38.79 -6.69
CA LEU A 94 -12.42 37.68 -7.17
C LEU A 94 -11.03 37.65 -6.53
N LYS A 95 -10.36 38.80 -6.36
CA LYS A 95 -9.06 38.89 -5.68
C LYS A 95 -9.16 38.44 -4.22
N THR A 96 -10.13 38.96 -3.48
CA THR A 96 -10.36 38.57 -2.07
C THR A 96 -10.76 37.10 -1.94
N ALA A 97 -11.58 36.57 -2.86
CA ALA A 97 -11.90 35.15 -2.90
C ALA A 97 -10.65 34.30 -3.13
N ASN A 98 -9.81 34.64 -4.11
CA ASN A 98 -8.58 33.92 -4.40
C ASN A 98 -7.62 33.89 -3.20
N GLU A 99 -7.38 35.03 -2.54
CA GLU A 99 -6.50 35.09 -1.36
C GLU A 99 -7.02 34.23 -0.20
N LYS A 100 -8.35 34.23 0.03
CA LYS A 100 -8.97 33.39 1.06
C LYS A 100 -8.87 31.90 0.69
N LEU A 101 -9.15 31.55 -0.56
CA LEU A 101 -9.06 30.17 -1.05
C LEU A 101 -7.63 29.63 -0.98
N GLU A 102 -6.62 30.43 -1.31
CA GLU A 102 -5.20 30.03 -1.16
C GLU A 102 -4.87 29.69 0.30
N ARG A 103 -5.37 30.47 1.26
CA ARG A 103 -5.19 30.18 2.69
C ARG A 103 -5.92 28.92 3.11
N VAL A 104 -7.15 28.70 2.62
CA VAL A 104 -7.93 27.49 2.91
C VAL A 104 -7.26 26.26 2.33
N GLN A 105 -6.79 26.33 1.08
CA GLN A 105 -6.09 25.22 0.42
C GLN A 105 -4.78 24.88 1.13
N LYS A 106 -4.02 25.88 1.57
CA LYS A 106 -2.82 25.66 2.39
C LYS A 106 -3.18 24.96 3.70
N GLY A 107 -4.18 25.45 4.43
CA GLY A 107 -4.62 24.83 5.68
C GLY A 107 -5.08 23.38 5.49
N LEU A 108 -5.77 23.09 4.37
CA LEU A 108 -6.18 21.73 4.03
C LEU A 108 -4.97 20.81 3.80
N ASN A 109 -3.97 21.28 3.05
CA ASN A 109 -2.75 20.50 2.82
C ASN A 109 -1.99 20.24 4.14
N ASP A 110 -1.87 21.24 5.00
CA ASP A 110 -1.23 21.11 6.32
C ASP A 110 -1.99 20.12 7.22
N TYR A 111 -3.33 20.15 7.20
CA TYR A 111 -4.19 19.19 7.91
C TYR A 111 -3.98 17.76 7.41
N LEU A 112 -4.04 17.53 6.09
CA LEU A 112 -3.83 16.21 5.50
C LEU A 112 -2.43 15.67 5.81
N GLU A 113 -1.41 16.52 5.79
CA GLU A 113 -0.04 16.14 6.13
C GLU A 113 0.10 15.75 7.60
N SER A 114 -0.60 16.45 8.51
CA SER A 114 -0.69 16.06 9.92
C SER A 114 -1.29 14.67 10.09
N LYS A 115 -2.37 14.36 9.36
CA LYS A 115 -3.02 13.04 9.41
C LYS A 115 -2.13 11.92 8.87
N ARG A 116 -1.36 12.19 7.82
CA ARG A 116 -0.32 11.27 7.32
C ARG A 116 0.80 11.03 8.32
N GLY A 117 1.15 12.05 9.11
CA GLY A 117 2.11 11.91 10.20
C GLY A 117 1.64 10.95 11.31
N LEU A 118 0.33 10.92 11.59
CA LEU A 118 -0.25 10.04 12.61
C LEU A 118 -0.40 8.60 12.13
N PHE A 119 -0.84 8.40 10.88
CA PHE A 119 -0.91 7.09 10.25
C PHE A 119 -0.14 7.09 8.91
N PRO A 120 1.13 6.66 8.91
CA PRO A 120 2.01 6.74 7.75
C PRO A 120 1.53 6.03 6.47
N ARG A 121 0.65 5.03 6.56
CA ARG A 121 0.12 4.37 5.36
C ARG A 121 -0.74 5.33 4.50
N PHE A 122 -1.22 6.44 5.04
CA PHE A 122 -1.89 7.50 4.28
C PHE A 122 -0.99 8.29 3.31
N TYR A 123 0.34 8.16 3.40
CA TYR A 123 1.23 8.75 2.40
C TYR A 123 1.03 8.16 1.00
N PHE A 124 0.50 6.94 0.92
CA PHE A 124 0.27 6.19 -0.32
C PHE A 124 -1.12 6.42 -0.92
N LEU A 125 -1.94 7.25 -0.28
CA LEU A 125 -3.25 7.66 -0.77
C LEU A 125 -3.18 9.02 -1.46
N SER A 126 -4.05 9.21 -2.45
CA SER A 126 -4.32 10.53 -3.01
C SER A 126 -4.94 11.46 -1.96
N ASN A 127 -4.99 12.77 -2.24
CA ASN A 127 -5.68 13.69 -1.34
C ASN A 127 -7.19 13.39 -1.29
N ASP A 128 -7.80 13.07 -2.43
CA ASP A 128 -9.23 12.77 -2.53
C ASP A 128 -9.59 11.52 -1.73
N GLU A 129 -8.82 10.44 -1.88
CA GLU A 129 -9.01 9.19 -1.13
C GLU A 129 -8.86 9.40 0.38
N LEU A 130 -7.87 10.19 0.79
CA LEU A 130 -7.67 10.51 2.19
C LEU A 130 -8.84 11.34 2.74
N LEU A 131 -9.38 12.27 1.95
CA LEU A 131 -10.54 13.05 2.34
C LEU A 131 -11.81 12.20 2.44
N GLU A 132 -12.00 11.24 1.55
CA GLU A 132 -13.10 10.27 1.65
C GLU A 132 -13.03 9.50 2.98
N ILE A 133 -11.85 9.00 3.36
CA ILE A 133 -11.64 8.32 4.65
C ILE A 133 -11.91 9.26 5.84
N LEU A 134 -11.39 10.49 5.79
CA LEU A 134 -11.50 11.46 6.89
C LEU A 134 -12.88 12.12 7.00
N SER A 135 -13.69 12.08 5.96
CA SER A 135 -15.05 12.63 5.95
C SER A 135 -16.09 11.68 6.55
N GLU A 136 -15.75 10.40 6.73
CA GLU A 136 -16.64 9.32 7.16
C GLU A 136 -16.40 8.91 8.63
N THR A 137 -16.21 9.90 9.52
CA THR A 137 -15.74 9.62 10.90
C THR A 137 -16.76 8.92 11.79
N LYS A 138 -18.06 9.04 11.48
CA LYS A 138 -19.18 8.49 12.28
C LYS A 138 -19.52 7.04 11.92
N GLU A 139 -19.15 6.59 10.73
CA GLU A 139 -19.50 5.26 10.20
C GLU A 139 -18.23 4.49 9.77
N PRO A 140 -17.57 3.76 10.69
CA PRO A 140 -16.31 3.04 10.40
C PRO A 140 -16.40 2.05 9.23
N LEU A 141 -17.60 1.52 8.96
CA LEU A 141 -17.87 0.62 7.84
C LEU A 141 -17.59 1.26 6.47
N ARG A 142 -17.68 2.59 6.36
CA ARG A 142 -17.42 3.34 5.14
C ARG A 142 -15.95 3.36 4.75
N VAL A 143 -15.03 3.10 5.69
CA VAL A 143 -13.58 3.06 5.43
C VAL A 143 -13.15 1.77 4.72
N GLN A 144 -13.96 0.71 4.78
CA GLN A 144 -13.69 -0.62 4.20
C GLN A 144 -13.15 -0.60 2.75
N PRO A 145 -13.72 0.18 1.80
CA PRO A 145 -13.26 0.18 0.41
C PRO A 145 -11.82 0.68 0.24
N HIS A 146 -11.32 1.49 1.16
CA HIS A 146 -9.99 2.10 1.10
C HIS A 146 -8.90 1.24 1.78
N LEU A 147 -9.28 0.24 2.57
CA LEU A 147 -8.33 -0.59 3.33
C LEU A 147 -7.35 -1.33 2.42
N LYS A 148 -7.80 -1.79 1.24
CA LYS A 148 -6.95 -2.47 0.24
C LYS A 148 -5.78 -1.62 -0.26
N LYS A 149 -5.84 -0.30 -0.11
CA LYS A 149 -4.75 0.61 -0.48
C LYS A 149 -3.82 0.90 0.70
N CYS A 150 -4.29 0.71 1.93
CA CYS A 150 -3.49 0.91 3.14
C CYS A 150 -2.76 -0.37 3.57
N PHE A 151 -3.34 -1.53 3.30
CA PHE A 151 -2.86 -2.84 3.73
C PHE A 151 -2.79 -3.80 2.55
N GLU A 152 -1.77 -4.65 2.54
CA GLU A 152 -1.57 -5.63 1.46
C GLU A 152 -2.67 -6.70 1.45
N GLY A 153 -2.88 -7.36 2.60
CA GLY A 153 -3.77 -8.51 2.71
C GLY A 153 -5.16 -8.22 3.28
N ILE A 154 -5.43 -7.02 3.80
CA ILE A 154 -6.75 -6.69 4.37
C ILE A 154 -7.68 -6.21 3.26
N SER A 155 -8.65 -7.05 2.90
CA SER A 155 -9.75 -6.68 2.01
C SER A 155 -10.90 -6.05 2.80
N THR A 156 -11.30 -6.68 3.90
CA THR A 156 -12.33 -6.14 4.81
C THR A 156 -12.05 -6.51 6.27
N LEU A 157 -12.63 -5.75 7.20
CA LEU A 157 -12.62 -6.03 8.64
C LEU A 157 -13.92 -6.68 9.08
N LYS A 158 -13.83 -7.56 10.08
CA LYS A 158 -14.99 -8.20 10.72
C LYS A 158 -15.54 -7.31 11.83
N PHE A 159 -16.64 -6.64 11.54
CA PHE A 159 -17.40 -5.85 12.51
C PHE A 159 -18.47 -6.70 13.22
N ASP A 160 -18.76 -6.40 14.48
CA ASP A 160 -19.97 -6.85 15.18
C ASP A 160 -21.10 -5.80 15.10
N ASP A 161 -22.23 -6.10 15.72
CA ASP A 161 -23.40 -5.20 15.77
C ASP A 161 -23.11 -3.88 16.52
N GLU A 162 -22.12 -3.87 17.41
CA GLU A 162 -21.63 -2.69 18.13
C GLU A 162 -20.54 -1.93 17.34
N LYS A 163 -20.26 -2.33 16.09
CA LYS A 163 -19.22 -1.78 15.20
C LYS A 163 -17.80 -1.94 15.76
N LYS A 164 -17.55 -2.93 16.62
CA LYS A 164 -16.21 -3.32 17.06
C LYS A 164 -15.60 -4.32 16.10
N ILE A 165 -14.27 -4.27 15.97
CA ILE A 165 -13.51 -5.07 15.02
C ILE A 165 -12.92 -6.30 15.71
N HIS A 166 -13.25 -7.48 15.19
CA HIS A 166 -12.86 -8.79 15.75
C HIS A 166 -11.84 -9.55 14.92
N GLY A 167 -11.52 -9.08 13.72
CA GLY A 167 -10.64 -9.78 12.80
C GLY A 167 -10.61 -9.13 11.42
N MET A 168 -9.89 -9.77 10.51
CA MET A 168 -9.73 -9.32 9.13
C MET A 168 -9.98 -10.45 8.14
N TYR A 169 -10.41 -10.05 6.95
CA TYR A 169 -10.63 -10.93 5.81
C TYR A 169 -9.71 -10.55 4.65
N SER A 170 -9.12 -11.56 4.02
CA SER A 170 -8.45 -11.38 2.72
C SER A 170 -9.45 -11.25 1.57
N ILE A 171 -8.95 -10.92 0.38
CA ILE A 171 -9.79 -10.87 -0.84
C ILE A 171 -10.31 -12.25 -1.23
N GLU A 172 -9.58 -13.32 -0.91
CA GLU A 172 -9.98 -14.72 -1.09
C GLU A 172 -10.96 -15.23 -0.01
N GLY A 173 -11.28 -14.39 0.98
CA GLY A 173 -12.17 -14.73 2.09
C GLY A 173 -11.48 -15.47 3.26
N GLU A 174 -10.14 -15.47 3.31
CA GLU A 174 -9.42 -16.00 4.48
C GLU A 174 -9.71 -15.14 5.71
N PHE A 175 -10.05 -15.76 6.84
CA PHE A 175 -10.30 -15.05 8.09
C PHE A 175 -9.16 -15.22 9.08
N VAL A 176 -8.68 -14.10 9.64
CA VAL A 176 -7.76 -14.07 10.77
C VAL A 176 -8.44 -13.37 11.95
N PRO A 177 -8.68 -14.07 13.08
CA PRO A 177 -9.19 -13.45 14.29
C PRO A 177 -8.14 -12.53 14.92
N TYR A 178 -8.59 -11.42 15.49
CA TYR A 178 -7.71 -10.51 16.21
C TYR A 178 -7.40 -10.97 17.63
N THR A 179 -6.16 -10.73 18.05
CA THR A 179 -5.68 -10.95 19.43
C THR A 179 -6.41 -10.10 20.47
N ARG A 180 -6.92 -8.93 20.06
CA ARG A 180 -7.79 -8.06 20.86
C ARG A 180 -8.84 -7.40 19.97
N VAL A 181 -10.00 -7.13 20.56
CA VAL A 181 -11.06 -6.36 19.90
C VAL A 181 -10.68 -4.88 19.85
N ILE A 182 -10.95 -4.23 18.73
CA ILE A 182 -10.73 -2.79 18.55
C ILE A 182 -12.10 -2.11 18.51
N ASP A 183 -12.23 -0.99 19.22
CA ASP A 183 -13.44 -0.17 19.25
C ASP A 183 -13.17 1.16 18.53
N PRO A 184 -13.60 1.33 17.27
CA PRO A 184 -13.44 2.58 16.54
C PRO A 184 -14.18 3.77 17.18
N ILE A 185 -15.28 3.52 17.89
CA ILE A 185 -16.08 4.58 18.51
C ILE A 185 -15.29 5.24 19.65
N ALA A 186 -14.45 4.46 20.34
CA ALA A 186 -13.57 4.96 21.38
C ALA A 186 -12.56 6.02 20.88
N SER A 187 -12.25 6.03 19.57
CA SER A 187 -11.37 7.02 18.93
C SER A 187 -12.04 8.37 18.65
N LYS A 188 -13.30 8.59 19.06
CA LYS A 188 -14.01 9.88 18.97
C LYS A 188 -13.98 10.52 17.57
N GLY A 189 -14.09 9.69 16.53
CA GLY A 189 -14.07 10.14 15.13
C GLY A 189 -12.68 10.31 14.51
N GLN A 190 -11.59 9.99 15.23
CA GLN A 190 -10.24 9.96 14.65
C GLN A 190 -9.99 8.60 14.00
N VAL A 191 -10.01 8.59 12.66
CA VAL A 191 -9.90 7.35 11.88
C VAL A 191 -8.49 6.78 11.94
N GLU A 192 -7.49 7.65 11.94
CA GLU A 192 -6.07 7.31 12.09
C GLU A 192 -5.79 6.51 13.38
N ASP A 193 -6.45 6.85 14.50
CA ASP A 193 -6.17 6.26 15.81
C ASP A 193 -6.55 4.77 15.87
N TRP A 194 -7.69 4.40 15.30
CA TRP A 194 -8.09 2.99 15.28
C TRP A 194 -7.43 2.23 14.13
N LEU A 195 -7.03 2.89 13.03
CA LEU A 195 -6.25 2.24 11.97
C LEU A 195 -4.83 1.89 12.43
N VAL A 196 -4.20 2.73 13.25
CA VAL A 196 -2.92 2.38 13.93
C VAL A 196 -3.10 1.15 14.82
N GLN A 197 -4.22 1.05 15.54
CA GLN A 197 -4.52 -0.14 16.34
C GLN A 197 -4.76 -1.38 15.46
N VAL A 198 -5.42 -1.21 14.31
CA VAL A 198 -5.63 -2.30 13.33
C VAL A 198 -4.29 -2.83 12.85
N GLU A 199 -3.36 -1.96 12.48
CA GLU A 199 -2.00 -2.35 12.09
C GLU A 199 -1.28 -3.12 13.20
N GLU A 200 -1.25 -2.57 14.43
CA GLU A 200 -0.58 -3.22 15.56
C GLU A 200 -1.16 -4.61 15.87
N VAL A 201 -2.49 -4.71 15.88
CA VAL A 201 -3.20 -5.96 16.19
C VAL A 201 -3.09 -6.95 15.04
N MET A 202 -3.09 -6.51 13.79
CA MET A 202 -2.84 -7.33 12.61
C MET A 202 -1.51 -8.07 12.76
N LEU A 203 -0.40 -7.35 12.99
CA LEU A 203 0.93 -7.94 13.13
C LEU A 203 0.98 -8.98 14.26
N LYS A 204 0.42 -8.64 15.43
CA LYS A 204 0.35 -9.55 16.58
C LYS A 204 -0.48 -10.79 16.30
N SER A 205 -1.59 -10.65 15.58
CA SER A 205 -2.52 -11.75 15.28
C SER A 205 -1.93 -12.70 14.24
N VAL A 206 -1.28 -12.18 13.20
CA VAL A 206 -0.54 -13.02 12.24
C VAL A 206 0.58 -13.78 12.95
N LYS A 207 1.36 -13.12 13.81
CA LYS A 207 2.39 -13.78 14.62
C LYS A 207 1.82 -14.90 15.49
N GLN A 208 0.70 -14.66 16.18
CA GLN A 208 0.04 -15.66 17.01
C GLN A 208 -0.43 -16.88 16.18
N VAL A 209 -1.02 -16.64 15.01
CA VAL A 209 -1.46 -17.72 14.11
C VAL A 209 -0.27 -18.55 13.62
N VAL A 210 0.84 -17.90 13.25
CA VAL A 210 2.08 -18.59 12.85
C VAL A 210 2.63 -19.44 14.01
N GLU A 211 2.67 -18.90 15.23
CA GLU A 211 3.12 -19.62 16.42
C GLU A 211 2.26 -20.85 16.73
N GLN A 212 0.94 -20.69 16.71
CA GLN A 212 0.00 -21.79 16.96
C GLN A 212 0.12 -22.87 15.89
N SER A 213 0.24 -22.47 14.62
CA SER A 213 0.46 -23.38 13.50
C SER A 213 1.78 -24.14 13.61
N TYR A 214 2.86 -23.48 14.04
CA TYR A 214 4.17 -24.10 14.30
C TYR A 214 4.07 -25.17 15.39
N GLN A 215 3.39 -24.89 16.51
CA GLN A 215 3.20 -25.85 17.60
C GLN A 215 2.30 -27.03 17.22
N ASP A 216 1.37 -26.84 16.28
CA ASP A 216 0.44 -27.86 15.80
C ASP A 216 1.05 -28.77 14.72
N TYR A 217 2.08 -28.29 13.99
CA TYR A 217 2.70 -29.03 12.87
C TYR A 217 3.17 -30.43 13.25
N MET A 218 3.78 -30.60 14.44
CA MET A 218 4.26 -31.92 14.89
C MET A 218 3.15 -32.80 15.50
N LYS A 219 1.97 -32.24 15.77
CA LYS A 219 0.84 -32.95 16.42
C LYS A 219 -0.12 -33.57 15.41
N LYS A 220 -0.16 -33.06 14.18
CA LYS A 220 -1.04 -33.51 13.10
C LYS A 220 -0.23 -34.03 11.92
N SER A 221 -0.86 -34.88 11.10
CA SER A 221 -0.31 -35.24 9.81
C SER A 221 -0.33 -34.03 8.86
N ARG A 222 0.64 -33.94 7.93
CA ARG A 222 0.86 -32.76 7.08
C ARG A 222 -0.35 -32.44 6.21
N ASP A 223 -1.01 -33.47 5.68
CA ASP A 223 -2.25 -33.38 4.89
C ASP A 223 -3.42 -32.71 5.63
N LYS A 224 -3.57 -33.00 6.93
CA LYS A 224 -4.61 -32.38 7.77
C LYS A 224 -4.20 -31.00 8.26
N TRP A 225 -2.92 -30.83 8.56
CA TRP A 225 -2.38 -29.55 9.01
C TRP A 225 -2.42 -28.48 7.91
N SER A 226 -2.12 -28.85 6.66
CA SER A 226 -2.05 -27.94 5.50
C SER A 226 -3.41 -27.37 5.06
N ILE A 227 -4.52 -27.82 5.66
CA ILE A 227 -5.87 -27.31 5.42
C ILE A 227 -6.54 -26.74 6.68
N ALA A 228 -5.84 -26.77 7.82
CA ALA A 228 -6.37 -26.38 9.13
C ALA A 228 -6.01 -24.94 9.54
N TRP A 229 -5.01 -24.35 8.89
CA TRP A 229 -4.47 -23.03 9.24
C TRP A 229 -4.56 -22.06 8.05
N GLN A 230 -4.31 -20.78 8.31
CA GLN A 230 -4.24 -19.75 7.28
C GLN A 230 -3.03 -19.97 6.37
N GLY A 231 -3.19 -19.62 5.08
CA GLY A 231 -2.22 -19.90 4.03
C GLY A 231 -0.85 -19.32 4.34
N GLN A 232 -0.78 -18.06 4.75
CA GLN A 232 0.49 -17.42 5.13
C GLN A 232 1.25 -18.20 6.22
N ALA A 233 0.55 -18.68 7.25
CA ALA A 233 1.15 -19.45 8.33
C ALA A 233 1.63 -20.82 7.86
N ILE A 234 0.84 -21.50 7.01
CA ILE A 234 1.23 -22.79 6.41
C ILE A 234 2.52 -22.65 5.61
N LEU A 235 2.63 -21.63 4.75
CA LEU A 235 3.82 -21.44 3.91
C LEU A 235 5.06 -21.14 4.77
N ALA A 236 4.94 -20.27 5.78
CA ALA A 236 6.05 -19.92 6.66
C ALA A 236 6.52 -21.12 7.50
N VAL A 237 5.58 -21.85 8.12
CA VAL A 237 5.88 -23.02 8.96
C VAL A 237 6.44 -24.16 8.13
N SER A 238 5.90 -24.41 6.92
CA SER A 238 6.46 -25.40 6.00
C SER A 238 7.94 -25.10 5.69
N LYS A 239 8.28 -23.83 5.42
CA LYS A 239 9.68 -23.42 5.20
C LYS A 239 10.56 -23.58 6.44
N MET A 240 10.06 -23.25 7.64
CA MET A 240 10.80 -23.46 8.89
C MET A 240 11.16 -24.94 9.10
N PHE A 241 10.17 -25.83 8.96
CA PHE A 241 10.40 -27.27 9.12
C PHE A 241 11.27 -27.83 8.00
N TRP A 242 11.14 -27.32 6.78
CA TRP A 242 12.03 -27.71 5.69
C TRP A 242 13.49 -27.35 6.00
N THR A 243 13.77 -26.13 6.44
CA THR A 243 15.12 -25.70 6.85
C THR A 243 15.65 -26.58 7.98
N MET A 244 14.88 -26.75 9.06
CA MET A 244 15.29 -27.55 10.22
C MET A 244 15.58 -29.02 9.85
N GLN A 245 14.68 -29.67 9.12
CA GLN A 245 14.80 -31.09 8.76
C GLN A 245 15.93 -31.33 7.76
N THR A 246 16.19 -30.38 6.86
CA THR A 246 17.33 -30.44 5.93
C THR A 246 18.66 -30.42 6.68
N GLU A 247 18.83 -29.45 7.60
CA GLU A 247 20.05 -29.35 8.41
C GLU A 247 20.23 -30.55 9.34
N GLU A 248 19.15 -31.11 9.89
CA GLU A 248 19.22 -32.35 10.65
C GLU A 248 19.66 -33.54 9.80
N ALA A 249 19.13 -33.67 8.57
CA ALA A 249 19.50 -34.75 7.65
C ALA A 249 20.99 -34.68 7.28
N MET A 250 21.50 -33.49 6.98
CA MET A 250 22.92 -33.23 6.77
C MET A 250 23.76 -33.67 7.96
N LYS A 251 23.43 -33.19 9.18
CA LYS A 251 24.20 -33.44 10.40
C LYS A 251 24.19 -34.92 10.84
N LYS A 252 23.05 -35.61 10.69
CA LYS A 252 22.89 -36.98 11.20
C LYS A 252 23.51 -38.04 10.29
N SER A 253 23.35 -37.89 8.97
CA SER A 253 23.67 -38.97 8.04
C SER A 253 24.21 -38.48 6.69
N GLY A 254 24.63 -37.21 6.59
CA GLY A 254 25.23 -36.66 5.38
C GLY A 254 24.37 -36.86 4.13
N LEU A 255 25.02 -37.26 3.02
CA LEU A 255 24.35 -37.51 1.74
C LEU A 255 23.26 -38.60 1.80
N PRO A 256 23.46 -39.77 2.42
CA PRO A 256 22.38 -40.73 2.64
C PRO A 256 21.16 -40.15 3.37
N GLY A 257 21.40 -39.29 4.36
CA GLY A 257 20.34 -38.58 5.08
C GLY A 257 19.54 -37.65 4.17
N LEU A 258 20.23 -36.88 3.33
CA LEU A 258 19.60 -36.01 2.34
C LEU A 258 18.80 -36.79 1.30
N GLN A 259 19.29 -37.95 0.84
CA GLN A 259 18.56 -38.81 -0.08
C GLN A 259 17.25 -39.34 0.54
N GLN A 260 17.30 -39.83 1.77
CA GLN A 260 16.10 -40.25 2.49
C GLN A 260 15.11 -39.11 2.70
N TYR A 261 15.63 -37.90 2.98
CA TYR A 261 14.80 -36.72 3.14
C TYR A 261 14.17 -36.28 1.80
N TYR A 262 14.90 -36.37 0.69
CA TYR A 262 14.38 -36.13 -0.66
C TYR A 262 13.20 -37.06 -0.97
N ASP A 263 13.33 -38.36 -0.68
CA ASP A 263 12.25 -39.34 -0.89
C ASP A 263 11.04 -39.01 0.00
N ARG A 264 11.26 -38.55 1.23
CA ARG A 264 10.20 -38.06 2.11
C ARG A 264 9.50 -36.82 1.53
N LEU A 265 10.24 -35.85 1.00
CA LEU A 265 9.67 -34.67 0.34
C LEU A 265 8.84 -35.05 -0.89
N GLN A 266 9.30 -36.03 -1.67
CA GLN A 266 8.56 -36.57 -2.81
C GLN A 266 7.22 -37.18 -2.38
N ASN A 267 7.20 -37.93 -1.27
CA ASN A 267 5.96 -38.50 -0.74
C ASN A 267 5.02 -37.41 -0.21
N GLN A 268 5.53 -36.43 0.55
CA GLN A 268 4.74 -35.31 1.03
C GLN A 268 4.13 -34.47 -0.10
N LEU A 269 4.87 -34.27 -1.19
CA LEU A 269 4.37 -33.59 -2.38
C LEU A 269 3.23 -34.38 -3.03
N ASN A 270 3.38 -35.70 -3.17
CA ASN A 270 2.35 -36.57 -3.73
C ASN A 270 1.08 -36.59 -2.85
N GLU A 271 1.24 -36.62 -1.53
CA GLU A 271 0.14 -36.51 -0.56
C GLU A 271 -0.59 -35.17 -0.71
N THR A 272 0.15 -34.07 -0.80
CA THR A 272 -0.41 -32.72 -0.97
C THR A 272 -1.20 -32.62 -2.28
N VAL A 273 -0.65 -33.15 -3.38
CA VAL A 273 -1.34 -33.23 -4.68
C VAL A 273 -2.60 -34.12 -4.60
N ALA A 274 -2.56 -35.21 -3.83
CA ALA A 274 -3.73 -36.04 -3.62
C ALA A 274 -4.84 -35.28 -2.87
N VAL A 275 -4.50 -34.50 -1.82
CA VAL A 275 -5.46 -33.65 -1.10
C VAL A 275 -6.08 -32.60 -2.02
N VAL A 276 -5.31 -31.96 -2.90
CA VAL A 276 -5.84 -30.98 -3.87
C VAL A 276 -6.92 -31.58 -4.79
N ARG A 277 -6.83 -32.89 -5.08
CA ARG A 277 -7.80 -33.63 -5.90
C ARG A 277 -9.05 -34.09 -5.14
N THR A 278 -9.09 -33.90 -3.81
CA THR A 278 -10.28 -34.18 -2.99
C THR A 278 -11.23 -32.98 -2.96
N ASP A 279 -12.38 -33.15 -2.30
CA ASP A 279 -13.36 -32.08 -2.13
C ASP A 279 -12.91 -31.11 -1.03
N ILE A 280 -12.14 -30.10 -1.42
CA ILE A 280 -11.66 -28.99 -0.58
C ILE A 280 -12.24 -27.66 -1.07
N ASN A 281 -12.36 -26.70 -0.14
CA ASN A 281 -12.85 -25.39 -0.50
C ASN A 281 -11.80 -24.59 -1.31
N ASN A 282 -12.24 -23.53 -1.99
CA ASN A 282 -11.36 -22.73 -2.86
C ASN A 282 -10.18 -22.10 -2.12
N LEU A 283 -10.37 -21.74 -0.84
CA LEU A 283 -9.32 -21.16 -0.02
C LEU A 283 -8.21 -22.17 0.26
N GLN A 284 -8.59 -23.37 0.71
CA GLN A 284 -7.68 -24.49 0.91
C GLN A 284 -6.95 -24.84 -0.38
N ARG A 285 -7.66 -24.86 -1.53
CA ARG A 285 -7.04 -25.12 -2.83
C ARG A 285 -5.95 -24.10 -3.17
N ALA A 286 -6.24 -22.80 -3.03
CA ALA A 286 -5.27 -21.74 -3.29
C ALA A 286 -4.03 -21.84 -2.38
N THR A 287 -4.23 -22.18 -1.09
CA THR A 287 -3.13 -22.41 -0.15
C THR A 287 -2.26 -23.59 -0.56
N LEU A 288 -2.87 -24.72 -0.94
CA LEU A 288 -2.15 -25.92 -1.35
C LEU A 288 -1.43 -25.71 -2.69
N GLU A 289 -1.98 -24.95 -3.63
CA GLU A 289 -1.30 -24.56 -4.87
C GLU A 289 -0.02 -23.77 -4.57
N ALA A 290 -0.10 -22.76 -3.69
CA ALA A 290 1.07 -22.00 -3.25
C ALA A 290 2.09 -22.89 -2.50
N LEU A 291 1.62 -23.82 -1.68
CA LEU A 291 2.48 -24.77 -0.95
C LEU A 291 3.21 -25.71 -1.93
N ILE A 292 2.52 -26.22 -2.95
CA ILE A 292 3.10 -27.09 -3.99
C ILE A 292 4.24 -26.36 -4.72
N VAL A 293 4.04 -25.10 -5.11
CA VAL A 293 5.09 -24.29 -5.75
C VAL A 293 6.35 -24.24 -4.87
N LEU A 294 6.18 -23.97 -3.58
CA LEU A 294 7.30 -23.89 -2.64
C LEU A 294 7.95 -25.26 -2.33
N ASP A 295 7.17 -26.34 -2.32
CA ASP A 295 7.63 -27.70 -2.05
C ASP A 295 8.40 -28.28 -3.25
N VAL A 296 7.97 -27.99 -4.48
CA VAL A 296 8.71 -28.37 -5.70
C VAL A 296 10.10 -27.72 -5.70
N HIS A 297 10.16 -26.40 -5.47
CA HIS A 297 11.44 -25.70 -5.37
C HIS A 297 12.30 -26.24 -4.21
N ALA A 298 11.71 -26.44 -3.02
CA ALA A 298 12.41 -27.01 -1.86
C ALA A 298 13.05 -28.37 -2.17
N LYS A 299 12.32 -29.24 -2.88
CA LYS A 299 12.79 -30.55 -3.32
C LYS A 299 13.90 -30.44 -4.37
N GLU A 300 13.78 -29.50 -5.31
CA GLU A 300 14.79 -29.25 -6.33
C GLU A 300 16.11 -28.78 -5.72
N VAL A 301 16.07 -27.90 -4.71
CA VAL A 301 17.26 -27.48 -3.95
C VAL A 301 17.96 -28.68 -3.31
N ILE A 302 17.22 -29.59 -2.64
CA ILE A 302 17.83 -30.80 -2.04
C ILE A 302 18.53 -31.66 -3.10
N ASN A 303 17.92 -31.85 -4.27
CA ASN A 303 18.47 -32.71 -5.30
C ASN A 303 19.66 -32.07 -6.03
N THR A 304 19.44 -30.90 -6.62
CA THR A 304 20.35 -30.26 -7.56
C THR A 304 21.47 -29.53 -6.85
N GLU A 305 21.16 -28.76 -5.80
CA GLU A 305 22.16 -27.93 -5.11
C GLU A 305 22.91 -28.69 -4.03
N LEU A 306 22.34 -29.78 -3.47
CA LEU A 306 22.95 -30.51 -2.36
C LEU A 306 23.41 -31.93 -2.75
N ILE A 307 22.49 -32.81 -3.13
CA ILE A 307 22.83 -34.22 -3.41
C ILE A 307 23.78 -34.36 -4.62
N GLN A 308 23.45 -33.73 -5.75
CA GLN A 308 24.27 -33.81 -6.97
C GLN A 308 25.64 -33.15 -6.84
N GLN A 309 25.77 -32.15 -5.96
CA GLN A 309 27.03 -31.47 -5.66
C GLN A 309 27.79 -32.12 -4.49
N GLU A 310 27.25 -33.22 -3.93
CA GLU A 310 27.82 -33.93 -2.78
C GLU A 310 27.99 -33.07 -1.51
N ILE A 311 27.13 -32.05 -1.35
CA ILE A 311 27.17 -31.09 -0.24
C ILE A 311 26.36 -31.61 0.94
N CYS A 312 27.01 -31.71 2.09
CA CYS A 312 26.40 -32.17 3.34
C CYS A 312 26.80 -31.35 4.58
N ASP A 313 27.51 -30.23 4.41
CA ASP A 313 27.80 -29.29 5.49
C ASP A 313 26.74 -28.17 5.51
N PRO A 314 26.01 -27.97 6.63
CA PRO A 314 25.10 -26.84 6.80
C PRO A 314 25.77 -25.45 6.72
N ASN A 315 27.10 -25.39 6.75
CA ASN A 315 27.85 -24.14 6.55
C ASN A 315 28.33 -23.94 5.11
N ASP A 316 28.04 -24.89 4.21
CA ASP A 316 28.39 -24.75 2.80
C ASP A 316 27.62 -23.60 2.14
N PHE A 317 28.31 -22.85 1.28
CA PHE A 317 27.71 -21.72 0.57
C PHE A 317 26.46 -22.11 -0.23
N ALA A 318 26.39 -23.29 -0.85
CA ALA A 318 25.24 -23.70 -1.64
C ALA A 318 23.95 -23.77 -0.81
N TRP A 319 24.06 -24.22 0.46
CA TRP A 319 22.96 -24.20 1.42
C TRP A 319 22.74 -22.80 2.00
N LEU A 320 23.81 -22.12 2.40
CA LEU A 320 23.72 -20.77 2.95
C LEU A 320 23.06 -19.79 1.97
N ALA A 321 23.27 -19.97 0.67
CA ALA A 321 22.73 -19.19 -0.43
C ALA A 321 21.20 -19.32 -0.63
N GLN A 322 20.56 -20.29 0.03
CA GLN A 322 19.12 -20.50 -0.01
C GLN A 322 18.40 -19.64 1.02
N LEU A 323 17.13 -19.31 0.74
CA LEU A 323 16.26 -18.58 1.68
C LEU A 323 15.76 -19.55 2.77
N ARG A 324 16.26 -19.38 4.00
CA ARG A 324 16.05 -20.32 5.11
C ARG A 324 15.31 -19.67 6.27
N TYR A 325 14.39 -20.39 6.89
CA TYR A 325 13.52 -19.86 7.93
C TYR A 325 13.83 -20.56 9.25
N TYR A 326 13.98 -19.79 10.32
CA TYR A 326 14.31 -20.28 11.65
C TYR A 326 13.30 -19.76 12.66
N TRP A 327 12.85 -20.64 13.55
CA TRP A 327 12.08 -20.25 14.73
C TRP A 327 13.04 -20.10 15.91
N GLU A 328 13.38 -18.86 16.27
CA GLU A 328 14.32 -18.54 17.36
C GLU A 328 13.75 -17.39 18.19
N ASP A 329 13.85 -17.46 19.52
CA ASP A 329 13.37 -16.42 20.45
C ASP A 329 11.88 -16.03 20.25
N ASN A 330 11.03 -17.02 19.97
CA ASN A 330 9.61 -16.83 19.62
C ASN A 330 9.42 -15.84 18.45
N ASN A 331 10.33 -15.89 17.48
CA ASN A 331 10.28 -15.10 16.26
C ASN A 331 10.73 -15.92 15.04
N VAL A 332 10.16 -15.62 13.88
CA VAL A 332 10.61 -16.14 12.59
C VAL A 332 11.73 -15.26 12.06
N TRP A 333 12.91 -15.86 11.91
CA TRP A 333 14.07 -15.26 11.27
C TRP A 333 14.26 -15.83 9.88
N VAL A 334 14.40 -14.95 8.89
CA VAL A 334 14.73 -15.33 7.52
C VAL A 334 16.21 -15.07 7.29
N LYS A 335 16.97 -16.11 6.95
CA LYS A 335 18.41 -16.05 6.73
C LYS A 335 18.75 -16.44 5.30
N ILE A 336 19.66 -15.68 4.69
CA ILE A 336 20.20 -15.95 3.34
C ILE A 336 21.61 -15.38 3.25
N ILE A 337 22.57 -16.22 2.84
CA ILE A 337 24.01 -15.96 2.91
C ILE A 337 24.40 -15.57 4.34
N ASN A 338 24.75 -14.30 4.55
CA ASN A 338 25.13 -13.70 5.82
C ASN A 338 24.03 -12.79 6.40
N CYS A 339 22.93 -12.62 5.67
CA CYS A 339 21.84 -11.74 6.05
C CYS A 339 20.93 -12.44 7.05
N ARG A 340 20.55 -11.71 8.10
CA ARG A 340 19.50 -12.10 9.06
C ARG A 340 18.42 -11.02 9.04
N LEU A 341 17.23 -11.37 8.59
CA LEU A 341 16.10 -10.47 8.39
C LEU A 341 14.88 -10.95 9.19
N ASP A 342 14.07 -10.01 9.66
CA ASP A 342 12.78 -10.31 10.28
C ASP A 342 11.74 -10.73 9.23
N TYR A 343 10.83 -11.63 9.60
CA TYR A 343 9.66 -11.99 8.79
C TYR A 343 8.55 -10.92 8.82
N ASN A 344 8.62 -9.89 9.67
CA ASN A 344 7.73 -8.72 9.77
C ASN A 344 6.22 -8.97 10.02
N TYR A 345 5.63 -10.11 9.65
CA TYR A 345 4.25 -10.50 9.91
C TYR A 345 3.16 -9.58 9.33
N GLU A 346 3.47 -8.79 8.29
CA GLU A 346 2.43 -8.12 7.50
C GLU A 346 1.42 -9.17 7.01
N TYR A 347 0.13 -8.89 7.13
CA TYR A 347 -0.87 -9.80 6.62
C TYR A 347 -0.93 -9.73 5.10
N LEU A 348 -0.71 -10.86 4.43
CA LEU A 348 -0.64 -10.94 2.97
C LEU A 348 -1.86 -11.59 2.33
N GLY A 349 -2.81 -12.07 3.15
CA GLY A 349 -3.89 -12.94 2.69
C GLY A 349 -3.39 -14.28 2.14
N ASN A 350 -4.28 -15.00 1.47
CA ASN A 350 -3.96 -16.27 0.82
C ASN A 350 -3.45 -16.03 -0.60
N SER A 351 -2.29 -15.38 -0.69
CA SER A 351 -1.71 -14.97 -1.96
C SER A 351 -0.91 -16.07 -2.65
N ALA A 352 -0.99 -16.11 -3.98
CA ALA A 352 -0.19 -17.01 -4.80
C ALA A 352 1.31 -16.71 -4.70
N ARG A 353 2.12 -17.76 -4.90
CA ARG A 353 3.59 -17.72 -4.93
C ARG A 353 4.13 -17.80 -6.34
N LEU A 354 5.16 -17.02 -6.62
CA LEU A 354 5.90 -17.09 -7.89
C LEU A 354 6.71 -18.39 -7.95
N VAL A 355 6.79 -19.00 -9.14
CA VAL A 355 7.70 -20.12 -9.35
C VAL A 355 9.15 -19.64 -9.22
N ILE A 356 9.88 -20.23 -8.26
CA ILE A 356 11.24 -19.84 -7.95
C ILE A 356 12.20 -20.57 -8.89
N THR A 357 12.91 -19.81 -9.71
CA THR A 357 13.95 -20.30 -10.62
C THR A 357 15.34 -19.92 -10.10
N ALA A 358 16.40 -20.49 -10.67
CA ALA A 358 17.77 -20.09 -10.32
C ALA A 358 18.05 -18.58 -10.51
N LEU A 359 17.37 -17.93 -11.47
CA LEU A 359 17.45 -16.48 -11.65
C LEU A 359 16.72 -15.73 -10.52
N THR A 360 15.54 -16.21 -10.12
CA THR A 360 14.78 -15.68 -8.98
C THR A 360 15.59 -15.76 -7.69
N ASP A 361 16.24 -16.90 -7.42
CA ASP A 361 17.11 -17.08 -6.24
C ASP A 361 18.31 -16.12 -6.27
N ARG A 362 18.90 -15.91 -7.44
CA ARG A 362 19.99 -14.93 -7.59
C ARG A 362 19.50 -13.52 -7.28
N CYS A 363 18.30 -13.15 -7.73
CA CYS A 363 17.69 -11.88 -7.36
C CYS A 363 17.45 -11.79 -5.85
N TYR A 364 16.93 -12.85 -5.20
CA TYR A 364 16.68 -12.87 -3.76
C TYR A 364 17.95 -12.65 -2.95
N ARG A 365 19.04 -13.33 -3.33
CA ARG A 365 20.36 -13.14 -2.70
C ARG A 365 20.83 -11.68 -2.77
N THR A 366 20.79 -11.09 -3.96
CA THR A 366 21.24 -9.70 -4.17
C THR A 366 20.37 -8.71 -3.41
N LEU A 367 19.05 -8.85 -3.49
CA LEU A 367 18.11 -7.95 -2.82
C LEU A 367 18.23 -8.04 -1.30
N CYS A 368 18.22 -9.25 -0.74
CA CYS A 368 18.41 -9.43 0.70
C CYS A 368 19.75 -8.87 1.18
N GLY A 369 20.83 -9.05 0.40
CA GLY A 369 22.14 -8.45 0.68
C GLY A 369 22.11 -6.92 0.69
N ALA A 370 21.44 -6.31 -0.29
CA ALA A 370 21.27 -4.86 -0.35
C ALA A 370 20.49 -4.35 0.88
N ILE A 371 19.38 -4.99 1.22
CA ILE A 371 18.55 -4.61 2.36
C ILE A 371 19.29 -4.76 3.68
N TYR A 372 20.05 -5.84 3.86
CA TYR A 372 20.87 -6.05 5.04
C TYR A 372 21.92 -4.93 5.24
N LEU A 373 22.36 -4.31 4.15
CA LEU A 373 23.27 -3.16 4.15
C LEU A 373 22.56 -1.79 4.11
N ASN A 374 21.23 -1.76 4.25
CA ASN A 374 20.40 -0.56 4.11
C ASN A 374 20.51 0.13 2.74
N TYR A 375 20.75 -0.64 1.68
CA TYR A 375 20.72 -0.18 0.29
C TYR A 375 19.41 -0.56 -0.42
N GLY A 376 19.11 0.14 -1.52
CA GLY A 376 18.09 -0.25 -2.47
C GLY A 376 18.58 -1.32 -3.45
N GLY A 377 17.65 -2.02 -4.09
CA GLY A 377 17.93 -2.95 -5.18
C GLY A 377 17.50 -2.38 -6.53
N ALA A 378 18.37 -2.49 -7.54
CA ALA A 378 18.06 -2.12 -8.92
C ALA A 378 18.10 -3.38 -9.82
N PRO A 379 17.05 -4.21 -9.84
CA PRO A 379 16.98 -5.33 -10.76
C PRO A 379 16.84 -4.81 -12.20
N GLU A 380 17.80 -5.12 -13.06
CA GLU A 380 17.80 -4.72 -14.46
C GLU A 380 17.43 -5.88 -15.39
N GLY A 381 16.69 -5.57 -16.45
CA GLY A 381 16.30 -6.54 -17.48
C GLY A 381 15.14 -6.02 -18.35
N PRO A 382 14.84 -6.67 -19.49
CA PRO A 382 13.75 -6.28 -20.39
C PRO A 382 12.38 -6.20 -19.70
N ALA A 383 11.44 -5.48 -20.31
CA ALA A 383 10.06 -5.45 -19.82
C ALA A 383 9.44 -6.86 -19.86
N GLY A 384 8.61 -7.19 -18.86
CA GLY A 384 7.94 -8.48 -18.79
C GLY A 384 8.78 -9.66 -18.31
N THR A 385 10.05 -9.48 -17.91
CA THR A 385 10.89 -10.57 -17.38
C THR A 385 10.66 -10.87 -15.88
N GLY A 386 9.54 -10.44 -15.31
CA GLY A 386 9.16 -10.75 -13.93
C GLY A 386 9.93 -9.99 -12.84
N LYS A 387 10.56 -8.85 -13.15
CA LYS A 387 11.31 -8.03 -12.17
C LYS A 387 10.44 -7.62 -10.97
N THR A 388 9.34 -6.93 -11.25
CA THR A 388 8.37 -6.45 -10.26
C THR A 388 7.76 -7.60 -9.47
N GLU A 389 7.39 -8.69 -10.15
CA GLU A 389 6.83 -9.89 -9.50
C GLU A 389 7.84 -10.63 -8.61
N THR A 390 9.13 -10.63 -8.98
CA THR A 390 10.21 -11.17 -8.14
C THR A 390 10.38 -10.35 -6.86
N VAL A 391 10.35 -9.02 -6.96
CA VAL A 391 10.44 -8.14 -5.77
C VAL A 391 9.21 -8.33 -4.87
N LYS A 392 8.00 -8.41 -5.45
CA LYS A 392 6.77 -8.69 -4.70
C LYS A 392 6.82 -10.05 -4.00
N ASP A 393 7.25 -11.11 -4.67
CA ASP A 393 7.31 -12.44 -4.05
C ASP A 393 8.37 -12.51 -2.93
N LEU A 394 9.50 -11.79 -3.07
CA LEU A 394 10.46 -11.62 -1.98
C LEU A 394 9.85 -10.88 -0.78
N ALA A 395 9.11 -9.79 -1.02
CA ALA A 395 8.42 -9.07 0.05
C ALA A 395 7.41 -9.97 0.78
N LYS A 396 6.67 -10.80 0.03
CA LYS A 396 5.80 -11.85 0.61
C LYS A 396 6.58 -12.90 1.39
N ALA A 397 7.80 -13.23 0.98
CA ALA A 397 8.67 -14.17 1.70
C ALA A 397 9.21 -13.56 3.01
N LEU A 398 9.30 -12.24 3.11
CA LEU A 398 9.68 -11.53 4.34
C LEU A 398 8.48 -10.91 5.06
N ALA A 399 7.27 -11.37 4.71
CA ALA A 399 5.96 -10.79 5.06
C ALA A 399 6.02 -9.31 5.40
N ARG A 400 6.49 -8.53 4.43
CA ARG A 400 6.70 -7.10 4.53
C ARG A 400 5.76 -6.37 3.59
N TYR A 401 5.22 -5.26 4.06
CA TYR A 401 4.38 -4.39 3.23
C TYR A 401 5.18 -3.85 2.05
N CYS A 402 4.75 -4.14 0.82
CA CYS A 402 5.45 -3.75 -0.40
C CYS A 402 4.50 -3.09 -1.39
N ILE A 403 4.80 -1.85 -1.72
CA ILE A 403 4.01 -1.04 -2.63
C ILE A 403 4.68 -1.07 -3.98
N VAL A 404 3.89 -1.22 -5.03
CA VAL A 404 4.39 -1.09 -6.40
C VAL A 404 3.88 0.21 -6.96
N PHE A 405 4.83 1.04 -7.40
CA PHE A 405 4.57 2.35 -7.94
C PHE A 405 5.11 2.42 -9.36
N ASN A 406 4.20 2.61 -10.31
CA ASN A 406 4.58 2.74 -11.71
C ASN A 406 5.02 4.18 -11.96
N CYS A 407 6.29 4.37 -12.30
CA CYS A 407 6.80 5.70 -12.61
C CYS A 407 6.21 6.22 -13.93
N SER A 408 5.93 7.52 -13.97
CA SER A 408 5.45 8.24 -15.14
C SER A 408 6.05 9.64 -15.18
N ASP A 409 6.03 10.27 -16.36
CA ASP A 409 6.59 11.61 -16.59
C ASP A 409 6.01 12.71 -15.67
N GLY A 410 4.86 12.44 -15.03
CA GLY A 410 4.21 13.34 -14.07
C GLY A 410 4.81 13.32 -12.65
N LEU A 411 5.85 12.52 -12.40
CA LEU A 411 6.51 12.46 -11.09
C LEU A 411 7.43 13.64 -10.88
N ASP A 412 7.08 14.49 -9.92
CA ASP A 412 7.95 15.54 -9.43
C ASP A 412 8.65 15.14 -8.12
N TYR A 413 9.63 15.95 -7.72
CA TYR A 413 10.38 15.75 -6.49
C TYR A 413 9.51 15.90 -5.22
N VAL A 414 8.36 16.56 -5.31
CA VAL A 414 7.44 16.78 -4.19
C VAL A 414 6.66 15.51 -3.90
N ILE A 415 6.10 14.88 -4.94
CA ILE A 415 5.44 13.58 -4.87
C ILE A 415 6.42 12.52 -4.39
N MET A 416 7.64 12.48 -4.95
CA MET A 416 8.66 11.54 -4.51
C MET A 416 9.08 11.77 -3.06
N GLY A 417 9.26 13.02 -2.63
CA GLY A 417 9.58 13.37 -1.24
C GLY A 417 8.50 12.90 -0.27
N LYS A 418 7.23 13.13 -0.61
CA LYS A 418 6.08 12.65 0.17
C LYS A 418 6.06 11.11 0.23
N PHE A 419 6.31 10.45 -0.89
CA PHE A 419 6.32 9.00 -0.98
C PHE A 419 7.45 8.38 -0.13
N PHE A 420 8.68 8.92 -0.20
CA PHE A 420 9.80 8.48 0.64
C PHE A 420 9.57 8.74 2.12
N LYS A 421 8.88 9.83 2.49
CA LYS A 421 8.46 10.07 3.87
C LYS A 421 7.53 8.95 4.34
N GLY A 422 6.56 8.56 3.51
CA GLY A 422 5.72 7.38 3.75
C GLY A 422 6.51 6.10 3.97
N LEU A 423 7.43 5.79 3.05
CA LEU A 423 8.26 4.58 3.14
C LEU A 423 9.11 4.53 4.41
N SER A 424 9.77 5.64 4.74
CA SER A 424 10.63 5.71 5.92
C SER A 424 9.84 5.63 7.23
N CYS A 425 8.65 6.24 7.30
CA CYS A 425 7.79 6.16 8.47
C CYS A 425 7.09 4.79 8.64
N CYS A 426 6.70 4.11 7.54
CA CYS A 426 6.04 2.79 7.61
C CYS A 426 7.04 1.63 7.76
N GLY A 427 8.30 1.82 7.37
CA GLY A 427 9.22 0.70 7.15
C GLY A 427 8.83 -0.21 5.98
N ALA A 428 7.99 0.30 5.06
CA ALA A 428 7.50 -0.42 3.89
C ALA A 428 8.57 -0.49 2.79
N TRP A 429 8.40 -1.45 1.87
CA TRP A 429 9.17 -1.51 0.64
C TRP A 429 8.42 -0.83 -0.50
N SER A 430 9.17 -0.26 -1.44
CA SER A 430 8.62 0.18 -2.72
C SER A 430 9.38 -0.44 -3.87
N CYS A 431 8.63 -0.95 -4.84
CA CYS A 431 9.13 -1.28 -6.16
C CYS A 431 8.71 -0.16 -7.12
N PHE A 432 9.67 0.66 -7.55
CA PHE A 432 9.47 1.65 -8.59
C PHE A 432 9.61 0.98 -9.96
N ASP A 433 8.49 0.75 -10.64
CA ASP A 433 8.48 0.20 -11.99
C ASP A 433 8.76 1.31 -13.01
N GLU A 434 9.49 0.98 -14.08
CA GLU A 434 9.90 1.93 -15.14
C GLU A 434 10.62 3.19 -14.63
N PHE A 435 11.40 3.09 -13.54
CA PHE A 435 12.11 4.22 -12.91
C PHE A 435 13.09 4.98 -13.82
N ASN A 436 13.46 4.41 -14.96
CA ASN A 436 14.34 5.03 -15.94
C ASN A 436 13.63 5.97 -16.93
N ARG A 437 12.30 6.05 -16.87
CA ARG A 437 11.49 7.07 -17.54
C ARG A 437 11.40 8.28 -16.62
#